data_AF-A0A2X1PL94-F1
#
_entry.id   AF-A0A2X1PL94-F1
#
_cell.length_a   1.000
_cell.length_b   1.000
_cell.length_c   1.000
_cell.angle_alpha   90.00
_cell.angle_beta   90.00
_cell.angle_gamma   90.00
#
_symmetry.space_group_name_H-M   'P 1'
#
loop_
_entity.id
_entity.type
_entity.pdbx_description
1 polymer ?
#
loop_
_entity_poly.entity_id
_entity_poly.type
_entity_poly.pdbx_seq_one_letter_code
_entity_poly.pdbx_strand_id
1 'polypeptide(L)'
;MFTIYNNSNPIPMGYSQAVENNVQITNFALFSAAASGVELCLFDEQNQETRLPMVRTGNVWHLAVTGVKTGTEYGFRIHGEFANPQKLILDPYAKAVNGKPDLSSEESRSWFLLSDNRDNAHLAPRAVIISEEFDWEDDTSPNTSWAKTIVYELHVKGFSQLNEKIPAALRGTYTGLAHPVNLAYLKELGVTAVELLPVNFHINEPHLQARGLQNYWGYNPLAMFAVEPKYAATNNPLAEFKAMVKAFHNAGIEVILDVVFNHSAESEQTYPTFCQRGIDDQTYYWRNDQGRYINWTGCGNMLNLSSDVGRKWVVDCLRYWVEQCHIDGFRFDLATVLGRDTPDFNSSAQLFTDIKNEPSLQNIKLIAERGILDITVIKSAISQVILPNGTTDSVMISAVSGYGKVAKSVHLLNVLQVLAIYLRKMTACHILHLIFITAHDGFTLKDLVSYNQKHNETNGEENRDGRNENYSYNHGVEGSTESLSEPQKSAVENNRTFAQSGLLMSLLLANGTPMLLAGDEFGNTQYGNNNAYCQDNEITWLKWANFNRRII
;
A
#
# COMPACT_ATOMS: atom_id res chain seq x y z
N MET A 1 11.06 -33.74 13.10
CA MET A 1 12.30 -33.93 12.31
C MET A 1 11.91 -33.75 10.85
N PHE A 2 12.60 -32.88 10.13
CA PHE A 2 12.33 -32.61 8.72
C PHE A 2 12.92 -33.72 7.86
N THR A 3 12.21 -34.15 6.82
CA THR A 3 12.68 -35.21 5.92
C THR A 3 12.35 -34.85 4.49
N ILE A 4 13.35 -34.97 3.61
CA ILE A 4 13.19 -34.70 2.18
C ILE A 4 12.22 -35.73 1.58
N TYR A 5 11.25 -35.22 0.83
CA TYR A 5 10.34 -36.00 0.01
C TYR A 5 10.79 -35.92 -1.45
N ASN A 6 11.03 -37.07 -2.07
CA ASN A 6 11.71 -37.14 -3.37
C ASN A 6 10.89 -36.59 -4.56
N ASN A 7 9.59 -36.32 -4.37
CA ASN A 7 8.71 -35.79 -5.41
C ASN A 7 8.36 -34.33 -5.10
N SER A 8 9.14 -33.39 -5.66
CA SER A 8 8.92 -31.94 -5.49
C SER A 8 8.61 -31.29 -6.84
N ASN A 9 7.90 -30.16 -6.79
CA ASN A 9 7.40 -29.46 -7.97
C ASN A 9 7.95 -28.03 -8.04
N PRO A 10 8.31 -27.53 -9.23
CA PRO A 10 8.74 -26.14 -9.42
C PRO A 10 7.59 -25.12 -9.32
N ILE A 11 6.34 -25.58 -9.17
CA ILE A 11 5.16 -24.75 -8.99
C ILE A 11 4.20 -25.41 -7.98
N PRO A 12 3.36 -24.63 -7.28
CA PRO A 12 3.34 -23.15 -7.26
C PRO A 12 4.59 -22.56 -6.58
N MET A 13 4.87 -21.27 -6.84
CA MET A 13 5.95 -20.52 -6.17
C MET A 13 5.64 -20.30 -4.69
N GLY A 14 6.68 -20.10 -3.89
CA GLY A 14 6.57 -20.05 -2.43
C GLY A 14 6.37 -21.45 -1.85
N TYR A 15 5.67 -21.54 -0.72
CA TYR A 15 5.29 -22.83 -0.14
C TYR A 15 3.85 -23.23 -0.53
N SER A 16 3.62 -24.55 -0.62
CA SER A 16 2.30 -25.16 -0.75
C SER A 16 2.25 -26.46 0.06
N GLN A 17 1.08 -26.82 0.58
CA GLN A 17 0.90 -28.02 1.39
C GLN A 17 -0.12 -28.95 0.76
N ALA A 18 0.19 -30.25 0.75
CA ALA A 18 -0.69 -31.31 0.31
C ALA A 18 -0.61 -32.51 1.25
N VAL A 19 -1.64 -33.36 1.24
CA VAL A 19 -1.63 -34.62 1.99
C VAL A 19 -1.55 -35.76 0.99
N GLU A 20 -0.48 -36.54 1.03
CA GLU A 20 -0.33 -37.77 0.25
C GLU A 20 -0.13 -38.95 1.22
N ASN A 21 -0.89 -40.03 1.06
CA ASN A 21 -0.78 -41.23 1.91
C ASN A 21 -0.82 -40.92 3.43
N ASN A 22 -1.68 -39.98 3.85
CA ASN A 22 -1.81 -39.48 5.23
C ASN A 22 -0.56 -38.76 5.79
N VAL A 23 0.34 -38.31 4.93
CA VAL A 23 1.51 -37.51 5.30
C VAL A 23 1.36 -36.12 4.71
N GLN A 24 1.50 -35.09 5.54
CA GLN A 24 1.57 -33.70 5.10
C GLN A 24 2.93 -33.42 4.47
N ILE A 25 2.90 -33.01 3.21
CA ILE A 25 4.06 -32.63 2.41
C ILE A 25 3.98 -31.13 2.17
N THR A 26 5.07 -30.42 2.49
CA THR A 26 5.23 -29.01 2.16
C THR A 26 6.23 -28.89 1.01
N ASN A 27 5.77 -28.39 -0.14
CA ASN A 27 6.61 -28.10 -1.30
C ASN A 27 6.99 -26.62 -1.29
N PHE A 28 8.28 -26.34 -1.48
CA PHE A 28 8.84 -24.99 -1.60
C PHE A 28 9.37 -24.80 -3.02
N ALA A 29 9.12 -23.65 -3.63
CA ALA A 29 9.66 -23.26 -4.92
C ALA A 29 10.10 -21.80 -4.94
N LEU A 30 11.31 -21.53 -5.43
CA LEU A 30 11.93 -20.22 -5.49
C LEU A 30 12.56 -20.01 -6.87
N PHE A 31 12.23 -18.90 -7.53
CA PHE A 31 12.90 -18.52 -8.76
C PHE A 31 14.29 -17.92 -8.47
N SER A 32 15.32 -18.39 -9.18
CA SER A 32 16.58 -17.67 -9.34
C SER A 32 17.32 -18.23 -10.56
N ALA A 33 17.57 -17.38 -11.55
CA ALA A 33 18.37 -17.73 -12.72
C ALA A 33 19.88 -17.66 -12.40
N ALA A 34 20.27 -16.69 -11.55
CA ALA A 34 21.66 -16.38 -11.21
C ALA A 34 22.28 -17.29 -10.13
N ALA A 35 21.47 -17.92 -9.26
CA ALA A 35 21.98 -18.79 -8.21
C ALA A 35 22.71 -20.02 -8.79
N SER A 36 23.81 -20.41 -8.16
CA SER A 36 24.51 -21.68 -8.38
C SER A 36 24.05 -22.78 -7.42
N GLY A 37 23.38 -22.41 -6.33
CA GLY A 37 22.82 -23.31 -5.32
C GLY A 37 21.82 -22.58 -4.43
N VAL A 38 20.79 -23.29 -3.95
CA VAL A 38 19.84 -22.77 -2.97
C VAL A 38 19.64 -23.80 -1.87
N GLU A 39 19.69 -23.35 -0.62
CA GLU A 39 19.34 -24.14 0.56
C GLU A 39 18.06 -23.60 1.18
N LEU A 40 17.07 -24.47 1.39
CA LEU A 40 15.93 -24.20 2.26
C LEU A 40 16.40 -24.30 3.71
N CYS A 41 16.14 -23.26 4.50
CA CYS A 41 16.48 -23.20 5.90
C CYS A 41 15.19 -23.27 6.72
N LEU A 42 15.01 -24.33 7.50
CA LEU A 42 13.85 -24.53 8.38
C LEU A 42 14.27 -24.39 9.84
N PHE A 43 13.48 -23.69 10.64
CA PHE A 43 13.74 -23.49 12.06
C PHE A 43 12.77 -24.30 12.91
N ASP A 44 13.29 -25.05 13.88
CA ASP A 44 12.48 -25.78 14.85
C ASP A 44 12.04 -24.91 16.04
N GLU A 45 11.28 -25.51 16.96
CA GLU A 45 10.77 -24.85 18.17
C GLU A 45 11.89 -24.38 19.12
N GLN A 46 13.12 -24.90 18.96
CA GLN A 46 14.31 -24.48 19.71
C GLN A 46 15.16 -23.46 18.92
N ASN A 47 14.61 -22.93 17.82
CA ASN A 47 15.27 -21.99 16.92
C ASN A 47 16.55 -22.55 16.29
N GLN A 48 16.67 -23.88 16.16
CA GLN A 48 17.78 -24.52 15.47
C GLN A 48 17.51 -24.57 13.96
N GLU A 49 18.51 -24.16 13.18
CA GLU A 49 18.43 -24.13 11.72
C GLU A 49 18.79 -25.49 11.11
N THR A 50 17.89 -26.04 10.30
CA THR A 50 18.15 -27.17 9.40
C THR A 50 18.21 -26.68 7.97
N ARG A 51 19.36 -26.88 7.31
CA ARG A 51 19.60 -26.49 5.92
C ARG A 51 19.46 -27.70 5.00
N LEU A 52 18.64 -27.57 3.96
CA LEU A 52 18.35 -28.63 3.00
C LEU A 52 18.60 -28.12 1.57
N PRO A 53 19.48 -28.76 0.79
CA PRO A 53 19.75 -28.34 -0.58
C PRO A 53 18.51 -28.56 -1.46
N MET A 54 18.22 -27.58 -2.33
CA MET A 54 17.10 -27.63 -3.27
C MET A 54 17.57 -28.12 -4.64
N VAL A 55 16.68 -28.79 -5.38
CA VAL A 55 16.92 -29.20 -6.77
C VAL A 55 16.44 -28.12 -7.74
N ARG A 56 17.01 -28.06 -8.95
CA ARG A 56 16.67 -27.02 -9.95
C ARG A 56 16.00 -27.63 -11.18
N THR A 57 14.85 -27.09 -11.57
CA THR A 57 14.18 -27.33 -12.85
C THR A 57 14.03 -26.00 -13.59
N GLY A 58 14.71 -25.86 -14.73
CA GLY A 58 14.81 -24.56 -15.42
C GLY A 58 15.51 -23.52 -14.54
N ASN A 59 14.83 -22.42 -14.23
CA ASN A 59 15.32 -21.37 -13.31
C ASN A 59 14.61 -21.38 -11.95
N VAL A 60 13.95 -22.50 -11.62
CA VAL A 60 13.23 -22.65 -10.35
C VAL A 60 13.89 -23.71 -9.48
N TRP A 61 14.20 -23.33 -8.25
CA TRP A 61 14.71 -24.19 -7.19
C TRP A 61 13.53 -24.70 -6.38
N HIS A 62 13.43 -26.00 -6.18
CA HIS A 62 12.32 -26.59 -5.43
C HIS A 62 12.75 -27.75 -4.53
N LEU A 63 11.96 -27.97 -3.47
CA LEU A 63 12.15 -29.06 -2.51
C LEU A 63 10.82 -29.38 -1.83
N ALA A 64 10.53 -30.67 -1.64
CA ALA A 64 9.40 -31.13 -0.85
C ALA A 64 9.91 -31.72 0.46
N VAL A 65 9.25 -31.38 1.56
CA VAL A 65 9.68 -31.76 2.92
C VAL A 65 8.47 -32.21 3.73
N THR A 66 8.61 -33.31 4.47
CA THR A 66 7.64 -33.76 5.46
C THR A 66 8.03 -33.31 6.87
N GLY A 67 7.05 -33.17 7.77
CA GLY A 67 7.28 -32.78 9.16
C GLY A 67 7.34 -31.27 9.40
N VAL A 68 6.99 -30.47 8.38
CA VAL A 68 6.81 -29.02 8.47
C VAL A 68 5.40 -28.74 8.99
N LYS A 69 5.30 -28.04 10.13
CA LYS A 69 4.02 -27.72 10.78
C LYS A 69 3.64 -26.26 10.54
N THR A 70 2.39 -25.91 10.77
CA THR A 70 1.99 -24.51 10.96
C THR A 70 2.82 -23.88 12.09
N GLY A 71 3.31 -22.66 11.87
CA GLY A 71 4.23 -21.95 12.76
C GLY A 71 5.71 -22.24 12.49
N THR A 72 6.07 -23.21 11.65
CA THR A 72 7.47 -23.41 11.24
C THR A 72 7.96 -22.17 10.48
N GLU A 73 9.07 -21.60 10.94
CA GLU A 73 9.74 -20.50 10.26
C GLU A 73 10.72 -21.03 9.22
N TYR A 74 10.90 -20.28 8.14
CA TYR A 74 11.84 -20.64 7.08
C TYR A 74 12.42 -19.43 6.35
N GLY A 75 13.48 -19.69 5.60
CA GLY A 75 14.11 -18.77 4.65
C GLY A 75 15.03 -19.53 3.70
N PHE A 76 15.81 -18.79 2.92
CA PHE A 76 16.71 -19.38 1.93
C PHE A 76 18.13 -18.86 2.11
N ARG A 77 19.12 -19.72 1.84
CA ARG A 77 20.51 -19.30 1.62
C ARG A 77 20.86 -19.48 0.16
N ILE A 78 21.32 -18.40 -0.45
CA ILE A 78 21.58 -18.32 -1.89
C ILE A 78 23.08 -18.38 -2.13
N HIS A 79 23.51 -19.29 -3.00
CA HIS A 79 24.88 -19.44 -3.45
C HIS A 79 25.00 -18.90 -4.87
N GLY A 80 26.09 -18.20 -5.18
CA GLY A 80 26.31 -17.60 -6.50
C GLY A 80 27.40 -16.52 -6.46
N GLU A 81 27.78 -16.01 -7.63
CA GLU A 81 28.81 -14.97 -7.76
C GLU A 81 28.43 -13.67 -7.05
N PHE A 82 27.15 -13.31 -7.10
CA PHE A 82 26.61 -12.06 -6.53
C PHE A 82 25.74 -12.29 -5.29
N ALA A 83 25.79 -13.49 -4.70
CA ALA A 83 25.02 -13.86 -3.52
C ALA A 83 25.93 -14.11 -2.31
N ASN A 84 25.36 -14.06 -1.11
CA ASN A 84 26.07 -14.38 0.12
C ASN A 84 25.26 -15.39 0.94
N PRO A 85 25.69 -16.67 1.05
CA PRO A 85 24.95 -17.69 1.77
C PRO A 85 24.95 -17.49 3.30
N GLN A 86 25.74 -16.55 3.84
CA GLN A 86 25.64 -16.14 5.25
C GLN A 86 24.40 -15.27 5.52
N LYS A 87 23.74 -14.77 4.48
CA LYS A 87 22.51 -14.00 4.61
C LYS A 87 21.33 -14.93 4.39
N LEU A 88 20.51 -15.08 5.42
CA LEU A 88 19.19 -15.68 5.34
C LEU A 88 18.28 -14.70 4.59
N ILE A 89 17.69 -15.19 3.52
CA ILE A 89 16.88 -14.42 2.59
C ILE A 89 15.41 -14.86 2.71
N LEU A 90 14.53 -13.89 2.76
CA LEU A 90 13.07 -14.05 2.86
C LEU A 90 12.49 -14.57 1.54
N ASP A 91 11.41 -15.35 1.65
CA ASP A 91 10.61 -15.79 0.51
C ASP A 91 9.79 -14.61 -0.06
N PRO A 92 9.89 -14.28 -1.37
CA PRO A 92 9.05 -13.26 -2.01
C PRO A 92 7.54 -13.58 -1.97
N TYR A 93 7.18 -14.85 -1.73
CA TYR A 93 5.82 -15.36 -1.59
C TYR A 93 5.43 -15.61 -0.12
N ALA A 94 6.20 -15.11 0.86
CA ALA A 94 5.90 -15.25 2.28
C ALA A 94 4.51 -14.66 2.63
N LYS A 95 3.60 -15.50 3.11
CA LYS A 95 2.24 -15.11 3.53
C LYS A 95 2.17 -14.61 4.98
N ALA A 96 3.24 -14.81 5.74
CA ALA A 96 3.48 -14.23 7.04
C ALA A 96 4.99 -14.14 7.29
N VAL A 97 5.40 -13.15 8.08
CA VAL A 97 6.80 -12.89 8.39
C VAL A 97 6.95 -12.68 9.90
N ASN A 98 7.90 -13.37 10.52
CA ASN A 98 8.33 -13.11 11.89
C ASN A 98 9.59 -12.24 11.89
N GLY A 99 9.60 -11.25 12.80
CA GLY A 99 10.71 -10.33 13.00
C GLY A 99 10.72 -9.14 12.02
N LYS A 100 10.98 -7.95 12.56
CA LYS A 100 11.37 -6.77 11.77
C LYS A 100 12.85 -6.46 12.05
N PRO A 101 13.68 -6.28 11.02
CA PRO A 101 15.11 -6.03 11.20
C PRO A 101 15.34 -4.66 11.87
N ASP A 102 16.30 -4.61 12.80
CA ASP A 102 16.81 -3.36 13.36
C ASP A 102 17.79 -2.70 12.38
N LEU A 103 17.43 -1.51 11.91
CA LEU A 103 18.21 -0.70 10.97
C LEU A 103 18.59 0.67 11.55
N SER A 104 18.44 0.84 12.88
CA SER A 104 18.66 2.11 13.57
C SER A 104 20.11 2.60 13.57
N SER A 105 21.08 1.69 13.44
CA SER A 105 22.51 2.00 13.47
C SER A 105 23.26 1.42 12.27
N GLU A 106 24.45 1.94 11.98
CA GLU A 106 25.33 1.36 10.94
C GLU A 106 25.74 -0.08 11.26
N GLU A 107 26.03 -0.38 12.53
CA GLU A 107 26.37 -1.73 12.97
C GLU A 107 25.18 -2.69 12.77
N SER A 108 23.98 -2.33 13.23
CA SER A 108 22.78 -3.17 13.02
C SER A 108 22.53 -3.43 11.53
N ARG A 109 22.66 -2.40 10.68
CA ARG A 109 22.49 -2.51 9.22
C ARG A 109 23.52 -3.42 8.56
N SER A 110 24.76 -3.41 9.04
CA SER A 110 25.87 -4.15 8.42
C SER A 110 25.63 -5.67 8.38
N TRP A 111 24.88 -6.22 9.34
CA TRP A 111 24.49 -7.64 9.36
C TRP A 111 23.70 -8.08 8.12
N PHE A 112 23.01 -7.15 7.47
CA PHE A 112 22.16 -7.41 6.30
C PHE A 112 22.83 -7.05 4.96
N LEU A 113 24.09 -6.58 4.96
CA LEU A 113 24.80 -6.27 3.74
C LEU A 113 25.40 -7.53 3.12
N LEU A 114 25.25 -7.72 1.81
CA LEU A 114 25.85 -8.87 1.11
C LEU A 114 27.37 -8.95 1.23
N SER A 115 28.07 -7.84 1.50
CA SER A 115 29.51 -7.80 1.72
C SER A 115 29.96 -8.29 3.11
N ASP A 116 29.04 -8.42 4.05
CA ASP A 116 29.33 -8.83 5.42
C ASP A 116 29.30 -10.36 5.56
N ASN A 117 30.33 -10.95 6.17
CA ASN A 117 30.48 -12.42 6.24
C ASN A 117 29.83 -13.07 7.47
N ARG A 118 29.18 -12.30 8.35
CA ARG A 118 28.53 -12.87 9.53
C ARG A 118 27.17 -13.46 9.17
N ASP A 119 26.80 -14.53 9.86
CA ASP A 119 25.49 -15.15 9.71
C ASP A 119 24.40 -14.30 10.38
N ASN A 120 23.40 -13.89 9.61
CA ASN A 120 22.32 -13.03 10.10
C ASN A 120 21.07 -13.80 10.53
N ALA A 121 21.06 -15.14 10.54
CA ALA A 121 19.85 -15.94 10.75
C ALA A 121 19.06 -15.61 12.03
N HIS A 122 19.75 -15.15 13.08
CA HIS A 122 19.15 -14.76 14.36
C HIS A 122 18.53 -13.35 14.38
N LEU A 123 18.72 -12.56 13.32
CA LEU A 123 18.23 -11.19 13.15
C LEU A 123 17.34 -11.01 11.91
N ALA A 124 17.52 -11.87 10.91
CA ALA A 124 16.81 -11.79 9.64
C ALA A 124 15.30 -12.03 9.81
N PRO A 125 14.45 -11.31 9.05
CA PRO A 125 13.04 -11.64 8.95
C PRO A 125 12.88 -13.04 8.35
N ARG A 126 11.95 -13.82 8.87
CA ARG A 126 11.71 -15.21 8.45
C ARG A 126 10.28 -15.41 8.01
N ALA A 127 10.09 -16.12 6.91
CA ALA A 127 8.78 -16.51 6.45
C ALA A 127 8.18 -17.54 7.42
N VAL A 128 6.86 -17.56 7.58
CA VAL A 128 6.16 -18.46 8.50
C VAL A 128 5.15 -19.30 7.74
N ILE A 129 5.15 -20.61 7.97
CA ILE A 129 4.11 -21.50 7.47
C ILE A 129 2.82 -21.23 8.25
N ILE A 130 1.79 -20.75 7.58
CA ILE A 130 0.50 -20.43 8.19
C ILE A 130 -0.62 -21.32 7.65
N SER A 131 -1.69 -21.47 8.44
CA SER A 131 -2.96 -21.97 7.92
C SER A 131 -3.68 -20.81 7.22
N GLU A 132 -4.18 -21.08 6.02
CA GLU A 132 -5.00 -20.14 5.25
C GLU A 132 -6.50 -20.42 5.43
N GLU A 133 -6.85 -21.50 6.13
CA GLU A 133 -8.24 -21.89 6.41
C GLU A 133 -8.95 -20.79 7.21
N PHE A 134 -10.12 -20.39 6.71
CA PHE A 134 -10.98 -19.41 7.34
C PHE A 134 -12.42 -19.69 6.92
N ASP A 135 -13.34 -19.68 7.87
CA ASP A 135 -14.76 -19.89 7.60
C ASP A 135 -15.41 -18.59 7.13
N TRP A 136 -15.57 -18.47 5.80
CA TRP A 136 -16.27 -17.35 5.18
C TRP A 136 -17.79 -17.41 5.34
N GLU A 137 -18.36 -18.48 5.92
CA GLU A 137 -19.81 -18.71 6.01
C GLU A 137 -20.48 -18.49 4.62
N ASP A 138 -21.44 -17.57 4.53
CA ASP A 138 -22.17 -17.19 3.32
C ASP A 138 -21.70 -15.83 2.74
N ASP A 139 -20.45 -15.43 3.03
CA ASP A 139 -19.87 -14.19 2.52
C ASP A 139 -20.01 -14.08 0.99
N THR A 140 -20.48 -12.91 0.55
CA THR A 140 -20.57 -12.55 -0.86
C THR A 140 -20.04 -11.14 -1.05
N SER A 141 -19.20 -10.94 -2.06
CA SER A 141 -18.74 -9.60 -2.44
C SER A 141 -19.94 -8.66 -2.67
N PRO A 142 -19.94 -7.45 -2.07
CA PRO A 142 -21.00 -6.48 -2.28
C PRO A 142 -21.20 -6.06 -3.75
N ASN A 143 -20.13 -6.08 -4.55
CA ASN A 143 -20.11 -5.78 -5.99
C ASN A 143 -20.91 -4.50 -6.35
N THR A 144 -20.64 -3.42 -5.61
CA THR A 144 -21.25 -2.12 -5.84
C THR A 144 -20.78 -1.59 -7.19
N SER A 145 -21.72 -1.23 -8.07
CA SER A 145 -21.38 -0.63 -9.37
C SER A 145 -20.63 0.68 -9.19
N TRP A 146 -19.62 0.97 -10.03
CA TRP A 146 -18.87 2.23 -10.04
C TRP A 146 -19.75 3.48 -9.96
N ALA A 147 -20.90 3.49 -10.64
CA ALA A 147 -21.85 4.61 -10.63
C ALA A 147 -22.48 4.92 -9.26
N LYS A 148 -22.35 4.00 -8.29
CA LYS A 148 -22.82 4.14 -6.91
C LYS A 148 -21.67 4.12 -5.91
N THR A 149 -20.43 3.99 -6.38
CA THR A 149 -19.27 3.86 -5.51
C THR A 149 -18.94 5.21 -4.87
N ILE A 150 -18.74 5.20 -3.56
CA ILE A 150 -18.13 6.28 -2.79
C ILE A 150 -16.97 5.66 -2.02
N VAL A 151 -15.75 6.02 -2.40
CA VAL A 151 -14.51 5.50 -1.79
C VAL A 151 -14.20 6.32 -0.55
N TYR A 152 -13.76 5.63 0.50
CA TYR A 152 -13.37 6.24 1.77
C TYR A 152 -11.96 5.80 2.15
N GLU A 153 -10.98 6.66 1.88
CA GLU A 153 -9.56 6.38 2.13
C GLU A 153 -9.26 6.49 3.62
N LEU A 154 -8.75 5.42 4.23
CA LEU A 154 -8.49 5.38 5.66
C LEU A 154 -7.23 4.58 6.02
N HIS A 155 -6.70 4.88 7.19
CA HIS A 155 -5.60 4.14 7.80
C HIS A 155 -6.14 3.23 8.92
N VAL A 156 -5.84 1.93 8.88
CA VAL A 156 -6.33 0.92 9.85
C VAL A 156 -6.15 1.37 11.30
N LYS A 157 -4.91 1.75 11.65
CA LYS A 157 -4.59 2.27 12.99
C LYS A 157 -5.29 3.59 13.31
N GLY A 158 -4.96 4.65 12.57
CA GLY A 158 -5.44 6.01 12.85
C GLY A 158 -6.96 6.14 12.91
N PHE A 159 -7.70 5.31 12.15
CA PHE A 159 -9.15 5.35 12.14
C PHE A 159 -9.76 5.02 13.50
N SER A 160 -9.26 4.01 14.22
CA SER A 160 -9.89 3.54 15.47
C SER A 160 -9.06 3.82 16.74
N GLN A 161 -7.81 4.26 16.61
CA GLN A 161 -6.87 4.41 17.73
C GLN A 161 -7.41 5.29 18.88
N LEU A 162 -8.07 6.41 18.54
CA LEU A 162 -8.63 7.35 19.52
C LEU A 162 -10.16 7.26 19.64
N ASN A 163 -10.79 6.19 19.12
CA ASN A 163 -12.22 6.01 19.29
C ASN A 163 -12.52 5.38 20.66
N GLU A 164 -12.90 6.21 21.63
CA GLU A 164 -13.15 5.77 23.01
C GLU A 164 -14.31 4.79 23.16
N LYS A 165 -15.23 4.74 22.17
CA LYS A 165 -16.36 3.80 22.14
C LYS A 165 -15.93 2.36 21.82
N ILE A 166 -14.68 2.15 21.43
CA ILE A 166 -14.09 0.84 21.15
C ILE A 166 -13.24 0.41 22.35
N PRO A 167 -13.28 -0.87 22.78
CA PRO A 167 -12.40 -1.38 23.81
C PRO A 167 -10.92 -1.09 23.51
N ALA A 168 -10.16 -0.62 24.50
CA ALA A 168 -8.78 -0.17 24.30
C ALA A 168 -7.87 -1.21 23.63
N ALA A 169 -8.06 -2.50 23.93
CA ALA A 169 -7.28 -3.60 23.37
C ALA A 169 -7.50 -3.84 21.86
N LEU A 170 -8.58 -3.30 21.29
CA LEU A 170 -8.93 -3.44 19.87
C LEU A 170 -8.63 -2.18 19.06
N ARG A 171 -8.34 -1.05 19.73
CA ARG A 171 -8.11 0.23 19.04
C ARG A 171 -6.86 0.13 18.17
N GLY A 172 -6.98 0.63 16.95
CA GLY A 172 -5.90 0.65 15.98
C GLY A 172 -5.63 -0.67 15.26
N THR A 173 -6.52 -1.66 15.38
CA THR A 173 -6.37 -2.99 14.76
C THR A 173 -7.45 -3.25 13.70
N TYR A 174 -7.30 -4.34 12.94
CA TYR A 174 -8.31 -4.82 11.99
C TYR A 174 -9.66 -5.07 12.68
N THR A 175 -9.67 -5.73 13.84
CA THR A 175 -10.89 -5.90 14.65
C THR A 175 -11.46 -4.57 15.12
N GLY A 176 -10.61 -3.62 15.53
CA GLY A 176 -11.05 -2.28 15.91
C GLY A 176 -11.73 -1.55 14.76
N LEU A 177 -11.15 -1.62 13.56
CA LEU A 177 -11.71 -1.02 12.36
C LEU A 177 -13.09 -1.63 12.02
N ALA A 178 -13.22 -2.96 12.06
CA ALA A 178 -14.48 -3.67 11.83
C ALA A 178 -15.43 -3.72 13.05
N HIS A 179 -15.11 -3.02 14.15
CA HIS A 179 -15.97 -3.01 15.33
C HIS A 179 -17.38 -2.45 14.97
N PRO A 180 -18.49 -2.99 15.52
CA PRO A 180 -19.84 -2.56 15.15
C PRO A 180 -20.10 -1.05 15.24
N VAL A 181 -19.42 -0.34 16.16
CA VAL A 181 -19.48 1.13 16.27
C VAL A 181 -18.99 1.82 15.00
N ASN A 182 -17.87 1.35 14.43
CA ASN A 182 -17.28 1.91 13.22
C ASN A 182 -18.08 1.49 11.99
N LEU A 183 -18.53 0.24 11.91
CA LEU A 183 -19.39 -0.20 10.81
C LEU A 183 -20.71 0.58 10.75
N ALA A 184 -21.34 0.82 11.91
CA ALA A 184 -22.54 1.64 11.99
C ALA A 184 -22.27 3.08 11.51
N TYR A 185 -21.12 3.65 11.90
CA TYR A 185 -20.70 4.97 11.43
C TYR A 185 -20.52 5.02 9.91
N LEU A 186 -19.79 4.07 9.31
CA LEU A 186 -19.55 4.05 7.87
C LEU A 186 -20.84 3.86 7.08
N LYS A 187 -21.77 3.04 7.58
CA LYS A 187 -23.12 2.91 7.01
C LYS A 187 -23.92 4.21 7.10
N GLU A 188 -23.86 4.90 8.23
CA GLU A 188 -24.54 6.19 8.42
C GLU A 188 -23.96 7.27 7.50
N LEU A 189 -22.63 7.28 7.32
CA LEU A 189 -21.94 8.18 6.39
C LEU A 189 -22.31 7.90 4.92
N GLY A 190 -22.68 6.65 4.60
CA GLY A 190 -23.15 6.25 3.27
C GLY A 190 -22.03 5.91 2.28
N VAL A 191 -20.81 5.69 2.76
CA VAL A 191 -19.70 5.21 1.92
C VAL A 191 -19.94 3.75 1.51
N THR A 192 -19.47 3.36 0.34
CA THR A 192 -19.72 2.01 -0.20
C THR A 192 -18.46 1.17 -0.32
N ALA A 193 -17.28 1.80 -0.30
CA ALA A 193 -15.99 1.13 -0.37
C ALA A 193 -15.01 1.82 0.58
N VAL A 194 -14.25 1.05 1.35
CA VAL A 194 -13.11 1.54 2.11
C VAL A 194 -11.83 1.26 1.33
N GLU A 195 -11.00 2.28 1.14
CA GLU A 195 -9.64 2.14 0.60
C GLU A 195 -8.66 2.17 1.77
N LEU A 196 -8.04 1.02 2.05
CA LEU A 196 -7.08 0.89 3.13
C LEU A 196 -5.71 1.32 2.63
N LEU A 197 -5.06 2.25 3.35
CA LEU A 197 -3.62 2.47 3.22
C LEU A 197 -2.85 1.15 3.40
N PRO A 198 -1.61 1.04 2.89
CA PRO A 198 -0.90 -0.23 2.75
C PRO A 198 -0.95 -1.12 4.00
N VAL A 199 -1.57 -2.30 3.81
CA VAL A 199 -1.70 -3.34 4.85
C VAL A 199 -0.67 -4.46 4.69
N ASN A 200 0.18 -4.40 3.67
CA ASN A 200 1.23 -5.39 3.48
C ASN A 200 2.31 -5.25 4.56
N PHE A 201 2.96 -6.36 4.89
CA PHE A 201 4.10 -6.35 5.80
C PHE A 201 5.20 -5.43 5.27
N HIS A 202 5.50 -4.39 6.04
CA HIS A 202 6.46 -3.35 5.68
C HIS A 202 7.47 -3.14 6.82
N ILE A 203 8.59 -2.52 6.50
CA ILE A 203 9.62 -2.17 7.50
C ILE A 203 9.84 -0.66 7.54
N ASN A 204 10.30 -0.18 8.69
CA ASN A 204 10.69 1.22 8.83
C ASN A 204 12.04 1.43 8.14
N GLU A 205 12.16 2.50 7.36
CA GLU A 205 13.38 2.88 6.69
C GLU A 205 14.50 3.17 7.69
N PRO A 206 15.78 2.93 7.34
CA PRO A 206 16.93 3.22 8.19
C PRO A 206 16.93 4.62 8.83
N HIS A 207 16.61 5.66 8.05
CA HIS A 207 16.64 7.04 8.54
C HIS A 207 15.52 7.33 9.54
N LEU A 208 14.36 6.66 9.41
CA LEU A 208 13.29 6.76 10.41
C LEU A 208 13.67 6.07 11.70
N GLN A 209 14.17 4.83 11.62
CA GLN A 209 14.60 4.08 12.80
C GLN A 209 15.70 4.82 13.58
N ALA A 210 16.68 5.40 12.88
CA ALA A 210 17.76 6.19 13.49
C ALA A 210 17.25 7.44 14.26
N ARG A 211 16.04 7.92 13.92
CA ARG A 211 15.39 9.07 14.57
C ARG A 211 14.33 8.66 15.60
N GLY A 212 14.12 7.36 15.84
CA GLY A 212 13.02 6.86 16.67
C GLY A 212 11.64 7.11 16.05
N LEU A 213 11.59 7.35 14.73
CA LEU A 213 10.37 7.44 13.94
C LEU A 213 10.05 6.08 13.31
N GLN A 214 8.85 5.98 12.75
CA GLN A 214 8.36 4.75 12.13
C GLN A 214 7.54 5.08 10.88
N ASN A 215 7.54 4.17 9.91
CA ASN A 215 6.71 4.30 8.73
C ASN A 215 5.26 4.05 9.13
N TYR A 216 4.49 5.13 9.19
CA TYR A 216 3.08 5.09 9.57
C TYR A 216 2.26 4.57 8.40
N TRP A 217 2.36 5.20 7.23
CA TRP A 217 1.53 4.88 6.06
C TRP A 217 1.71 3.45 5.54
N GLY A 218 2.94 2.93 5.55
CA GLY A 218 3.25 1.56 5.13
C GLY A 218 3.72 1.40 3.67
N TYR A 219 3.97 2.49 2.93
CA TYR A 219 4.50 2.47 1.55
C TYR A 219 5.99 2.08 1.49
N ASN A 220 6.38 1.00 2.18
CA ASN A 220 7.71 0.42 2.15
C ASN A 220 7.65 -1.11 2.36
N PRO A 221 6.92 -1.84 1.51
CA PRO A 221 6.64 -3.27 1.70
C PRO A 221 7.89 -4.14 1.57
N LEU A 222 7.98 -5.16 2.42
CA LEU A 222 8.97 -6.24 2.33
C LEU A 222 8.34 -7.58 1.92
N ALA A 223 7.11 -7.86 2.33
CA ALA A 223 6.39 -9.09 1.95
C ALA A 223 4.94 -8.77 1.54
N MET A 224 4.71 -8.73 0.22
CA MET A 224 3.46 -8.28 -0.39
C MET A 224 2.31 -9.30 -0.24
N PHE A 225 2.59 -10.54 0.14
CA PHE A 225 1.58 -11.56 0.44
C PHE A 225 1.18 -11.61 1.91
N ALA A 226 1.94 -10.94 2.78
CA ALA A 226 1.70 -10.93 4.22
C ALA A 226 0.94 -9.67 4.65
N VAL A 227 -0.06 -9.83 5.49
CA VAL A 227 -0.68 -8.71 6.23
C VAL A 227 0.31 -8.18 7.29
N GLU A 228 0.19 -6.90 7.61
CA GLU A 228 0.99 -6.24 8.63
C GLU A 228 0.54 -6.65 10.05
N PRO A 229 1.38 -7.37 10.82
CA PRO A 229 1.01 -7.86 12.14
C PRO A 229 0.79 -6.74 13.16
N LYS A 230 1.39 -5.54 12.98
CA LYS A 230 1.17 -4.40 13.90
C LYS A 230 -0.29 -3.92 13.95
N TYR A 231 -1.10 -4.30 12.96
CA TYR A 231 -2.52 -3.98 12.89
C TYR A 231 -3.43 -5.11 13.38
N ALA A 232 -2.89 -6.20 13.95
CA ALA A 232 -3.68 -7.27 14.55
C ALA A 232 -3.76 -7.15 16.07
N ALA A 233 -4.93 -7.44 16.65
CA ALA A 233 -5.10 -7.65 18.09
C ALA A 233 -4.77 -9.09 18.51
N THR A 234 -4.73 -10.02 17.55
CA THR A 234 -4.53 -11.45 17.77
C THR A 234 -3.18 -11.94 17.24
N ASN A 235 -2.77 -13.14 17.67
CA ASN A 235 -1.59 -13.83 17.13
C ASN A 235 -1.84 -14.46 15.75
N ASN A 236 -2.99 -14.23 15.13
CA ASN A 236 -3.29 -14.66 13.77
C ASN A 236 -3.77 -13.47 12.91
N PRO A 237 -2.84 -12.61 12.47
CA PRO A 237 -3.15 -11.40 11.73
C PRO A 237 -3.99 -11.65 10.47
N LEU A 238 -3.72 -12.75 9.74
CA LEU A 238 -4.44 -13.06 8.50
C LEU A 238 -5.90 -13.41 8.78
N ALA A 239 -6.18 -14.25 9.77
CA ALA A 239 -7.56 -14.58 10.13
C ALA A 239 -8.33 -13.35 10.63
N GLU A 240 -7.67 -12.47 11.39
CA GLU A 240 -8.28 -11.22 11.86
C GLU A 240 -8.59 -10.27 10.69
N PHE A 241 -7.69 -10.17 9.71
CA PHE A 241 -7.92 -9.42 8.48
C PHE A 241 -9.08 -9.98 7.66
N LYS A 242 -9.16 -11.30 7.45
CA LYS A 242 -10.29 -11.95 6.76
C LYS A 242 -11.61 -11.70 7.50
N ALA A 243 -11.61 -11.76 8.83
CA ALA A 243 -12.79 -11.44 9.63
C ALA A 243 -13.22 -9.97 9.49
N MET A 244 -12.27 -9.04 9.38
CA MET A 244 -12.57 -7.63 9.08
C MET A 244 -13.24 -7.49 7.71
N VAL A 245 -12.69 -8.10 6.65
CA VAL A 245 -13.27 -8.08 5.30
C VAL A 245 -14.69 -8.65 5.31
N LYS A 246 -14.89 -9.82 5.91
CA LYS A 246 -16.22 -10.44 6.10
C LYS A 246 -17.21 -9.51 6.79
N ALA A 247 -16.77 -8.78 7.83
CA ALA A 247 -17.62 -7.85 8.54
C ALA A 247 -17.99 -6.62 7.68
N PHE A 248 -17.09 -6.13 6.83
CA PHE A 248 -17.37 -5.10 5.83
C PHE A 248 -18.37 -5.59 4.78
N HIS A 249 -18.21 -6.81 4.25
CA HIS A 249 -19.15 -7.39 3.28
C HIS A 249 -20.55 -7.59 3.86
N ASN A 250 -20.65 -8.10 5.09
CA ASN A 250 -21.92 -8.16 5.83
C ASN A 250 -22.53 -6.77 6.06
N ALA A 251 -21.70 -5.72 6.06
CA ALA A 251 -22.14 -4.34 6.10
C ALA A 251 -22.54 -3.78 4.72
N GLY A 252 -22.29 -4.50 3.63
CA GLY A 252 -22.49 -4.03 2.25
C GLY A 252 -21.43 -3.03 1.81
N ILE A 253 -20.23 -3.09 2.40
CA ILE A 253 -19.11 -2.20 2.14
C ILE A 253 -17.98 -3.01 1.52
N GLU A 254 -17.45 -2.54 0.40
CA GLU A 254 -16.33 -3.15 -0.30
C GLU A 254 -14.99 -2.79 0.34
N VAL A 255 -13.98 -3.64 0.17
CA VAL A 255 -12.61 -3.42 0.65
C VAL A 255 -11.65 -3.30 -0.53
N ILE A 256 -11.03 -2.13 -0.67
CA ILE A 256 -9.99 -1.82 -1.66
C ILE A 256 -8.65 -1.70 -0.93
N LEU A 257 -7.60 -2.33 -1.45
CA LEU A 257 -6.25 -2.24 -0.89
C LEU A 257 -5.38 -1.28 -1.69
N ASP A 258 -4.75 -0.32 -1.02
CA ASP A 258 -3.61 0.38 -1.58
C ASP A 258 -2.39 -0.56 -1.62
N VAL A 259 -1.84 -0.77 -2.81
CA VAL A 259 -0.79 -1.75 -3.08
C VAL A 259 0.41 -1.13 -3.77
N VAL A 260 1.58 -1.57 -3.31
CA VAL A 260 2.89 -1.09 -3.76
C VAL A 260 3.64 -2.23 -4.45
N PHE A 261 3.70 -2.18 -5.78
CA PHE A 261 4.47 -3.11 -6.61
C PHE A 261 5.62 -2.44 -7.36
N ASN A 262 5.77 -1.12 -7.21
CA ASN A 262 6.73 -0.33 -7.98
C ASN A 262 8.15 -0.38 -7.39
N HIS A 263 8.30 -0.55 -6.08
CA HIS A 263 9.58 -0.67 -5.36
C HIS A 263 9.48 -1.69 -4.21
N SER A 264 10.62 -1.96 -3.58
CA SER A 264 10.72 -2.77 -2.35
C SER A 264 11.46 -2.02 -1.23
N ALA A 265 11.31 -2.52 0.00
CA ALA A 265 12.02 -2.02 1.17
C ALA A 265 13.55 -2.20 1.18
N GLU A 266 14.11 -2.85 0.16
CA GLU A 266 15.56 -3.02 0.05
C GLU A 266 16.27 -1.72 -0.41
N SER A 267 15.52 -0.70 -0.85
CA SER A 267 16.02 0.62 -1.28
C SER A 267 17.20 0.55 -2.27
N GLU A 268 18.23 1.39 -2.15
CA GLU A 268 19.37 1.45 -3.07
C GLU A 268 20.26 0.20 -3.02
N GLN A 269 21.09 -0.02 -4.05
CA GLN A 269 21.87 -1.26 -4.20
C GLN A 269 22.86 -1.53 -3.05
N THR A 270 23.32 -0.50 -2.35
CA THR A 270 24.25 -0.60 -1.21
C THR A 270 23.55 -0.81 0.13
N TYR A 271 22.22 -0.86 0.15
CA TYR A 271 21.43 -1.00 1.38
C TYR A 271 21.29 -2.47 1.83
N PRO A 272 20.83 -2.68 3.08
CA PRO A 272 20.41 -3.99 3.59
C PRO A 272 19.63 -4.84 2.59
N THR A 273 19.96 -6.13 2.57
CA THR A 273 19.37 -7.14 1.68
C THR A 273 18.54 -8.12 2.51
N PHE A 274 17.32 -8.37 2.06
CA PHE A 274 16.32 -9.16 2.78
C PHE A 274 15.62 -10.19 1.91
N CYS A 275 15.43 -9.93 0.60
CA CYS A 275 14.54 -10.71 -0.25
C CYS A 275 15.06 -10.74 -1.70
N GLN A 276 14.37 -10.07 -2.64
CA GLN A 276 14.60 -10.18 -4.08
C GLN A 276 16.05 -9.88 -4.51
N ARG A 277 16.72 -8.91 -3.87
CA ARG A 277 18.13 -8.57 -4.15
C ARG A 277 19.05 -9.74 -3.83
N GLY A 278 18.83 -10.41 -2.71
CA GLY A 278 19.63 -11.57 -2.30
C GLY A 278 19.38 -12.81 -3.16
N ILE A 279 18.21 -12.90 -3.82
CA ILE A 279 17.79 -14.03 -4.64
C ILE A 279 18.32 -13.91 -6.07
N ASP A 280 18.00 -12.81 -6.74
CA ASP A 280 18.33 -12.56 -8.14
C ASP A 280 18.18 -11.06 -8.48
N ASP A 281 19.11 -10.27 -7.96
CA ASP A 281 19.16 -8.82 -8.13
C ASP A 281 19.02 -8.35 -9.60
N GLN A 282 19.53 -9.13 -10.57
CA GLN A 282 19.50 -8.74 -11.99
C GLN A 282 18.13 -8.97 -12.62
N THR A 283 17.42 -10.00 -12.16
CA THR A 283 16.07 -10.28 -12.65
C THR A 283 15.04 -9.35 -12.03
N TYR A 284 15.13 -9.10 -10.72
CA TYR A 284 14.08 -8.41 -9.97
C TYR A 284 14.14 -6.88 -10.01
N TYR A 285 15.29 -6.27 -10.32
CA TYR A 285 15.43 -4.80 -10.30
C TYR A 285 15.90 -4.24 -11.64
N TRP A 286 15.34 -3.08 -12.00
CA TRP A 286 15.80 -2.32 -13.16
C TRP A 286 17.17 -1.71 -12.92
N ARG A 287 18.06 -1.92 -13.88
CA ARG A 287 19.43 -1.39 -13.88
C ARG A 287 19.73 -0.67 -15.18
N ASN A 288 20.55 0.35 -15.11
CA ASN A 288 21.10 1.01 -16.30
C ASN A 288 22.32 0.24 -16.84
N ASP A 289 22.86 0.71 -17.97
CA ASP A 289 24.02 0.09 -18.64
C ASP A 289 25.30 0.02 -17.76
N GLN A 290 25.34 0.74 -16.64
CA GLN A 290 26.44 0.72 -15.68
C GLN A 290 26.14 -0.17 -14.47
N GLY A 291 25.05 -0.93 -14.49
CA GLY A 291 24.63 -1.85 -13.43
C GLY A 291 24.00 -1.16 -12.21
N ARG A 292 23.80 0.17 -12.24
CA ARG A 292 23.19 0.94 -11.14
C ARG A 292 21.67 0.89 -11.23
N TYR A 293 20.98 0.88 -10.10
CA TYR A 293 19.52 0.90 -10.07
C TYR A 293 18.94 2.16 -10.72
N ILE A 294 17.83 1.96 -11.43
CA ILE A 294 16.96 3.03 -11.90
C ILE A 294 15.97 3.35 -10.78
N ASN A 295 15.92 4.61 -10.34
CA ASN A 295 15.09 5.06 -9.22
C ASN A 295 14.05 6.09 -9.68
N TRP A 296 13.06 5.66 -10.46
CA TRP A 296 11.93 6.53 -10.83
C TRP A 296 10.81 6.59 -9.81
N THR A 297 10.84 5.71 -8.82
CA THR A 297 9.92 5.70 -7.69
C THR A 297 10.28 6.79 -6.67
N GLY A 298 11.57 7.15 -6.59
CA GLY A 298 12.10 8.00 -5.53
C GLY A 298 12.48 7.22 -4.27
N CYS A 299 12.24 5.91 -4.22
CA CYS A 299 12.43 5.05 -3.04
C CYS A 299 13.76 4.26 -3.03
N GLY A 300 14.60 4.44 -4.06
CA GLY A 300 15.95 3.87 -4.15
C GLY A 300 16.08 2.75 -5.18
N ASN A 301 14.98 2.03 -5.46
CA ASN A 301 14.92 0.99 -6.49
C ASN A 301 13.61 1.04 -7.28
N MET A 302 13.58 0.26 -8.36
CA MET A 302 12.39 0.01 -9.15
C MET A 302 12.34 -1.46 -9.53
N LEU A 303 11.23 -2.12 -9.17
CA LEU A 303 11.02 -3.53 -9.49
C LEU A 303 10.88 -3.72 -11.00
N ASN A 304 11.53 -4.77 -11.52
CA ASN A 304 11.49 -5.12 -12.92
C ASN A 304 10.26 -5.97 -13.26
N LEU A 305 9.16 -5.26 -13.48
CA LEU A 305 7.88 -5.84 -13.89
C LEU A 305 7.78 -6.09 -15.40
N SER A 306 8.86 -5.91 -16.17
CA SER A 306 8.93 -6.42 -17.55
C SER A 306 9.28 -7.90 -17.62
N SER A 307 9.92 -8.44 -16.56
CA SER A 307 10.33 -9.84 -16.51
C SER A 307 9.14 -10.78 -16.30
N ASP A 308 9.17 -11.97 -16.91
CA ASP A 308 8.08 -12.95 -16.76
C ASP A 308 7.82 -13.33 -15.30
N VAL A 309 8.89 -13.39 -14.49
CA VAL A 309 8.83 -13.70 -13.07
C VAL A 309 8.22 -12.56 -12.27
N GLY A 310 8.64 -11.32 -12.53
CA GLY A 310 8.07 -10.14 -11.89
C GLY A 310 6.58 -9.99 -12.18
N ARG A 311 6.17 -10.19 -13.44
CA ARG A 311 4.75 -10.14 -13.83
C ARG A 311 3.94 -11.24 -13.17
N LYS A 312 4.44 -12.48 -13.21
CA LYS A 312 3.80 -13.61 -12.55
C LYS A 312 3.65 -13.40 -11.04
N TRP A 313 4.68 -12.84 -10.38
CA TRP A 313 4.64 -12.53 -8.95
C TRP A 313 3.56 -11.50 -8.61
N VAL A 314 3.41 -10.43 -9.40
CA VAL A 314 2.32 -9.46 -9.23
C VAL A 314 0.95 -10.12 -9.41
N VAL A 315 0.74 -10.87 -10.50
CA VAL A 315 -0.55 -11.53 -10.77
C VAL A 315 -0.89 -12.55 -9.69
N ASP A 316 0.07 -13.37 -9.26
CA ASP A 316 -0.14 -14.34 -8.18
C ASP A 316 -0.46 -13.63 -6.85
N CYS A 317 0.14 -12.47 -6.58
CA CYS A 317 -0.15 -11.66 -5.39
C CYS A 317 -1.56 -11.08 -5.42
N LEU A 318 -1.95 -10.44 -6.51
CA LEU A 318 -3.31 -9.91 -6.68
C LEU A 318 -4.35 -11.03 -6.58
N ARG A 319 -4.11 -12.17 -7.24
CA ARG A 319 -4.96 -13.35 -7.14
C ARG A 319 -5.09 -13.84 -5.71
N TYR A 320 -3.98 -13.93 -4.98
CA TYR A 320 -4.01 -14.34 -3.57
C TYR A 320 -4.94 -13.45 -2.74
N TRP A 321 -4.82 -12.13 -2.86
CA TRP A 321 -5.68 -11.19 -2.12
C TRP A 321 -7.16 -11.31 -2.51
N VAL A 322 -7.48 -11.56 -3.77
CA VAL A 322 -8.87 -11.75 -4.20
C VAL A 322 -9.42 -13.11 -3.76
N GLU A 323 -8.73 -14.20 -4.07
CA GLU A 323 -9.23 -15.56 -3.86
C GLU A 323 -9.15 -16.00 -2.39
N GLN A 324 -8.12 -15.59 -1.66
CA GLN A 324 -7.92 -16.01 -0.27
C GLN A 324 -8.45 -14.99 0.74
N CYS A 325 -8.49 -13.71 0.38
CA CYS A 325 -8.87 -12.63 1.30
C CYS A 325 -10.12 -11.85 0.86
N HIS A 326 -10.75 -12.22 -0.26
CA HIS A 326 -11.99 -11.63 -0.79
C HIS A 326 -11.91 -10.11 -1.02
N ILE A 327 -10.74 -9.60 -1.40
CA ILE A 327 -10.57 -8.18 -1.72
C ILE A 327 -11.35 -7.80 -2.99
N ASP A 328 -12.08 -6.68 -2.94
CA ASP A 328 -12.94 -6.21 -4.04
C ASP A 328 -12.21 -5.27 -5.01
N GLY A 329 -11.04 -4.75 -4.60
CA GLY A 329 -10.29 -3.83 -5.43
C GLY A 329 -8.87 -3.53 -4.98
N PHE A 330 -8.11 -2.90 -5.88
CA PHE A 330 -6.74 -2.45 -5.64
C PHE A 330 -6.56 -1.01 -6.12
N ARG A 331 -5.89 -0.19 -5.31
CA ARG A 331 -5.35 1.10 -5.71
C ARG A 331 -3.83 0.99 -5.83
N PHE A 332 -3.30 1.16 -7.03
CA PHE A 332 -1.89 0.98 -7.33
C PHE A 332 -1.12 2.29 -7.11
N ASP A 333 -0.23 2.27 -6.12
CA ASP A 333 0.77 3.29 -5.90
C ASP A 333 1.77 3.37 -7.06
N LEU A 334 2.08 4.59 -7.51
CA LEU A 334 2.96 4.90 -8.64
C LEU A 334 2.71 4.00 -9.86
N ALA A 335 1.43 3.80 -10.20
CA ALA A 335 0.96 2.84 -11.20
C ALA A 335 1.64 2.95 -12.59
N THR A 336 2.24 4.09 -12.91
CA THR A 336 2.99 4.26 -14.17
C THR A 336 4.23 3.38 -14.23
N VAL A 337 4.79 2.94 -13.10
CA VAL A 337 5.92 1.99 -13.05
C VAL A 337 5.48 0.60 -13.51
N LEU A 338 4.24 0.20 -13.24
CA LEU A 338 3.73 -1.12 -13.61
C LEU A 338 3.69 -1.35 -15.12
N GLY A 339 3.53 -0.28 -15.91
CA GLY A 339 3.51 -0.38 -17.36
C GLY A 339 4.88 -0.24 -18.03
N ARG A 340 5.98 -0.30 -17.29
CA ARG A 340 7.33 -0.14 -17.85
C ARG A 340 7.87 -1.50 -18.33
N ASP A 341 7.61 -1.81 -19.60
CA ASP A 341 8.15 -2.99 -20.31
C ASP A 341 9.60 -2.79 -20.78
N THR A 342 9.93 -1.56 -21.15
CA THR A 342 11.32 -1.08 -21.24
C THR A 342 11.51 -0.13 -20.05
N PRO A 343 12.64 0.59 -19.93
CA PRO A 343 12.63 1.75 -19.06
C PRO A 343 11.44 2.68 -19.40
N ASP A 344 11.00 2.83 -20.64
CA ASP A 344 9.85 3.69 -20.95
C ASP A 344 8.49 3.05 -20.61
N PHE A 345 7.50 3.90 -20.36
CA PHE A 345 6.13 3.45 -20.09
C PHE A 345 5.44 2.97 -21.37
N ASN A 346 4.82 1.80 -21.29
CA ASN A 346 4.00 1.18 -22.31
C ASN A 346 2.58 0.94 -21.77
N SER A 347 1.60 1.55 -22.41
CA SER A 347 0.18 1.33 -22.09
C SER A 347 -0.36 -0.05 -22.37
N SER A 348 0.30 -0.75 -23.27
CA SER A 348 -0.02 -2.12 -23.68
C SER A 348 0.98 -3.09 -23.04
N ALA A 349 1.49 -2.74 -21.86
CA ALA A 349 2.45 -3.57 -21.17
C ALA A 349 1.90 -4.98 -20.95
N GLN A 350 2.78 -5.97 -21.06
CA GLN A 350 2.36 -7.37 -20.94
C GLN A 350 1.72 -7.63 -19.56
N LEU A 351 2.16 -6.94 -18.50
CA LEU A 351 1.58 -7.06 -17.17
C LEU A 351 0.08 -6.73 -17.16
N PHE A 352 -0.33 -5.67 -17.85
CA PHE A 352 -1.74 -5.30 -17.91
C PHE A 352 -2.57 -6.34 -18.66
N THR A 353 -1.98 -6.99 -19.66
CA THR A 353 -2.60 -8.12 -20.37
C THR A 353 -2.69 -9.35 -19.46
N ASP A 354 -1.66 -9.63 -18.68
CA ASP A 354 -1.63 -10.75 -17.73
C ASP A 354 -2.70 -10.58 -16.64
N ILE A 355 -2.81 -9.37 -16.05
CA ILE A 355 -3.86 -9.03 -15.08
C ILE A 355 -5.25 -9.17 -15.71
N LYS A 356 -5.44 -8.67 -16.95
CA LYS A 356 -6.71 -8.76 -17.68
C LYS A 356 -7.17 -10.19 -17.92
N ASN A 357 -6.22 -11.08 -18.19
CA ASN A 357 -6.51 -12.46 -18.56
C ASN A 357 -6.67 -13.37 -17.33
N GLU A 358 -6.27 -12.94 -16.13
CA GLU A 358 -6.45 -13.70 -14.90
C GLU A 358 -7.94 -13.74 -14.52
N PRO A 359 -8.60 -14.92 -14.49
CA PRO A 359 -10.05 -15.02 -14.31
C PRO A 359 -10.56 -14.37 -13.03
N SER A 360 -9.85 -14.51 -11.91
CA SER A 360 -10.24 -13.93 -10.62
C SER A 360 -10.15 -12.40 -10.58
N LEU A 361 -9.41 -11.76 -11.50
CA LEU A 361 -9.22 -10.31 -11.54
C LEU A 361 -10.20 -9.59 -12.47
N GLN A 362 -11.03 -10.29 -13.25
CA GLN A 362 -11.87 -9.68 -14.29
C GLN A 362 -12.99 -8.76 -13.78
N ASN A 363 -13.46 -8.94 -12.54
CA ASN A 363 -14.56 -8.16 -11.95
C ASN A 363 -14.12 -7.34 -10.73
N ILE A 364 -12.82 -7.12 -10.59
CA ILE A 364 -12.23 -6.42 -9.45
C ILE A 364 -12.05 -4.94 -9.81
N LYS A 365 -12.26 -4.04 -8.84
CA LYS A 365 -12.01 -2.61 -9.03
C LYS A 365 -10.52 -2.35 -9.05
N LEU A 366 -10.01 -1.76 -10.13
CA LEU A 366 -8.61 -1.37 -10.22
C LEU A 366 -8.52 0.15 -10.34
N ILE A 367 -7.75 0.77 -9.44
CA ILE A 367 -7.51 2.21 -9.33
C ILE A 367 -6.01 2.42 -9.45
N ALA A 368 -5.57 3.44 -10.16
CA ALA A 368 -4.18 3.89 -10.24
C ALA A 368 -4.06 5.25 -9.55
N GLU A 369 -2.89 5.55 -8.97
CA GLU A 369 -2.58 6.89 -8.44
C GLU A 369 -2.74 8.03 -9.48
N ARG A 370 -2.89 7.70 -10.77
CA ARG A 370 -3.23 8.65 -11.85
C ARG A 370 -4.61 8.47 -12.51
N GLY A 371 -5.55 7.69 -11.95
CA GLY A 371 -6.94 7.52 -12.45
C GLY A 371 -7.55 6.13 -12.18
N ILE A 372 -8.71 5.77 -12.74
CA ILE A 372 -9.27 4.39 -12.64
C ILE A 372 -8.64 3.49 -13.74
N LEU A 373 -8.24 2.27 -13.38
CA LEU A 373 -7.79 1.20 -14.28
C LEU A 373 -9.00 0.34 -14.70
N ASP A 374 -9.85 0.82 -15.60
CA ASP A 374 -10.81 -0.09 -16.26
C ASP A 374 -10.09 -0.87 -17.37
N ILE A 375 -9.80 -2.15 -17.09
CA ILE A 375 -9.13 -3.10 -17.99
C ILE A 375 -9.91 -3.37 -19.28
N THR A 376 -11.22 -3.08 -19.29
CA THR A 376 -12.05 -3.14 -20.50
C THR A 376 -11.76 -1.98 -21.46
N VAL A 377 -11.10 -0.91 -20.97
CA VAL A 377 -10.77 0.33 -21.70
C VAL A 377 -9.25 0.54 -21.84
N ILE A 378 -8.45 -0.52 -22.00
CA ILE A 378 -7.07 -0.42 -22.56
C ILE A 378 -7.12 -0.22 -24.09
N LYS A 379 -8.07 0.59 -24.58
CA LYS A 379 -8.14 1.03 -25.98
C LYS A 379 -8.19 2.54 -26.17
N SER A 380 -8.20 3.36 -25.12
CA SER A 380 -8.08 4.81 -25.30
C SER A 380 -7.51 5.62 -24.13
N ALA A 381 -7.08 5.02 -23.02
CA ALA A 381 -6.58 5.80 -21.87
C ALA A 381 -5.09 6.22 -21.96
N ILE A 382 -4.34 5.74 -22.95
CA ILE A 382 -2.91 6.11 -23.11
C ILE A 382 -2.48 6.28 -24.58
N SER A 383 -3.37 6.10 -25.57
CA SER A 383 -3.05 6.39 -26.97
C SER A 383 -3.38 7.83 -27.35
N GLN A 384 -2.40 8.72 -27.22
CA GLN A 384 -2.08 9.92 -28.03
C GLN A 384 -0.98 10.64 -27.22
N VAL A 385 0.28 10.77 -27.65
CA VAL A 385 0.73 11.61 -28.77
C VAL A 385 2.18 11.26 -29.14
N ILE A 386 2.44 10.94 -30.41
CA ILE A 386 3.61 11.48 -31.15
C ILE A 386 3.04 11.96 -32.48
N LEU A 387 3.23 13.23 -32.84
CA LEU A 387 3.29 13.69 -34.23
C LEU A 387 3.94 15.10 -34.31
N PRO A 388 4.50 15.45 -35.48
CA PRO A 388 5.52 16.49 -35.62
C PRO A 388 4.93 17.89 -35.46
N ASN A 389 5.79 18.89 -35.23
CA ASN A 389 5.53 20.35 -35.35
C ASN A 389 5.44 21.18 -34.05
N GLY A 390 5.85 20.67 -32.89
CA GLY A 390 6.46 21.51 -31.83
C GLY A 390 5.65 22.66 -31.23
N THR A 391 4.33 22.58 -31.07
CA THR A 391 3.54 23.53 -30.25
C THR A 391 2.45 22.78 -29.47
N THR A 392 2.42 22.97 -28.14
CA THR A 392 1.64 22.18 -27.18
C THR A 392 0.38 22.90 -26.71
N ASP A 393 -0.79 22.34 -27.01
CA ASP A 393 -2.00 22.46 -26.20
C ASP A 393 -2.44 21.05 -25.80
N SER A 394 -2.35 20.74 -24.50
CA SER A 394 -2.52 19.42 -23.90
C SER A 394 -3.86 19.30 -23.17
N VAL A 395 -4.64 18.26 -23.49
CA VAL A 395 -5.74 17.79 -22.63
C VAL A 395 -5.38 16.38 -22.15
N MET A 396 -4.75 16.36 -20.97
CA MET A 396 -4.37 15.21 -20.15
C MET A 396 -5.42 15.06 -19.04
N ILE A 397 -5.89 13.85 -18.74
CA ILE A 397 -6.80 13.62 -17.59
C ILE A 397 -6.11 12.66 -16.63
N SER A 398 -5.29 13.23 -15.74
CA SER A 398 -4.71 12.55 -14.59
C SER A 398 -5.71 12.54 -13.41
N ALA A 399 -5.42 11.80 -12.34
CA ALA A 399 -5.83 12.21 -11.00
C ALA A 399 -5.49 13.70 -10.86
N VAL A 400 -6.49 14.57 -10.96
CA VAL A 400 -6.27 16.01 -10.93
C VAL A 400 -6.21 16.41 -9.46
N SER A 401 -5.00 16.50 -8.89
CA SER A 401 -4.73 17.37 -7.73
C SER A 401 -4.83 18.87 -8.08
N GLY A 402 -5.43 19.22 -9.22
CA GLY A 402 -5.67 20.59 -9.67
C GLY A 402 -6.77 21.32 -8.90
N TYR A 403 -7.42 20.69 -7.91
CA TYR A 403 -8.40 21.33 -7.04
C TYR A 403 -7.80 22.43 -6.16
N GLY A 404 -6.48 22.39 -5.96
CA GLY A 404 -5.75 23.46 -5.32
C GLY A 404 -5.95 24.86 -5.95
N LYS A 405 -6.02 24.95 -7.29
CA LYS A 405 -6.27 26.24 -7.95
C LYS A 405 -7.61 26.86 -7.55
N VAL A 406 -8.55 26.05 -7.06
CA VAL A 406 -9.88 26.50 -6.62
C VAL A 406 -9.79 27.28 -5.31
N ALA A 407 -8.98 26.87 -4.33
CA ALA A 407 -8.94 27.53 -3.00
C ALA A 407 -8.50 29.01 -3.08
N LYS A 408 -7.53 29.34 -3.94
CA LYS A 408 -7.18 30.75 -4.23
C LYS A 408 -8.27 31.51 -5.00
N SER A 409 -9.09 30.82 -5.80
CA SER A 409 -10.17 31.40 -6.60
C SER A 409 -11.52 31.51 -5.89
N VAL A 410 -11.74 30.79 -4.77
CA VAL A 410 -12.94 30.96 -3.92
C VAL A 410 -13.06 32.39 -3.40
N HIS A 411 -11.94 33.12 -3.30
CA HIS A 411 -11.95 34.50 -2.83
C HIS A 411 -12.38 35.53 -3.91
N LEU A 412 -12.36 35.19 -5.20
CA LEU A 412 -12.67 36.13 -6.30
C LEU A 412 -13.93 35.80 -7.12
N LEU A 413 -14.50 34.59 -7.00
CA LEU A 413 -15.62 34.16 -7.82
C LEU A 413 -16.71 33.53 -6.94
N ASN A 414 -17.96 33.94 -7.15
CA ASN A 414 -19.14 33.31 -6.54
C ASN A 414 -19.07 31.79 -6.75
N VAL A 415 -19.50 31.00 -5.77
CA VAL A 415 -19.58 29.51 -5.83
C VAL A 415 -20.19 29.02 -7.17
N LEU A 416 -21.13 29.76 -7.74
CA LEU A 416 -21.76 29.52 -9.05
C LEU A 416 -20.81 29.60 -10.26
N GLN A 417 -19.75 30.40 -10.22
CA GLN A 417 -18.76 30.52 -11.31
C GLN A 417 -17.68 29.43 -11.24
N VAL A 418 -17.30 28.99 -10.03
CA VAL A 418 -16.50 27.77 -9.85
C VAL A 418 -17.28 26.58 -10.41
N LEU A 419 -18.57 26.48 -10.07
CA LEU A 419 -19.50 25.49 -10.62
C LEU A 419 -19.63 25.61 -12.15
N ALA A 420 -19.66 26.83 -12.72
CA ALA A 420 -19.78 27.04 -14.17
C ALA A 420 -18.50 26.71 -14.96
N ILE A 421 -17.31 26.96 -14.41
CA ILE A 421 -16.03 26.51 -14.99
C ILE A 421 -15.96 24.99 -14.96
N TYR A 422 -16.48 24.39 -13.88
CA TYR A 422 -16.55 22.95 -13.69
C TYR A 422 -17.50 22.27 -14.69
N LEU A 423 -18.72 22.79 -14.84
CA LEU A 423 -19.74 22.28 -15.75
C LEU A 423 -19.36 22.42 -17.23
N ARG A 424 -18.56 23.43 -17.61
CA ARG A 424 -18.15 23.65 -19.02
C ARG A 424 -17.12 22.65 -19.56
N LYS A 425 -16.39 21.93 -18.70
CA LYS A 425 -15.42 20.91 -19.14
C LYS A 425 -16.02 19.50 -19.28
N MET A 426 -17.29 19.31 -18.94
CA MET A 426 -17.95 17.99 -18.95
C MET A 426 -18.79 17.78 -20.21
N THR A 427 -18.15 17.46 -21.33
CA THR A 427 -18.84 16.86 -22.50
C THR A 427 -18.13 15.58 -22.94
N ALA A 428 -18.28 14.53 -22.15
CA ALA A 428 -18.31 13.13 -22.60
C ALA A 428 -18.80 12.25 -21.42
N CYS A 429 -19.21 11.02 -21.72
CA CYS A 429 -19.80 10.06 -20.79
C CYS A 429 -18.72 9.55 -19.80
N HIS A 430 -18.79 9.83 -18.49
CA HIS A 430 -17.65 9.62 -17.57
C HIS A 430 -18.02 9.04 -16.18
N ILE A 431 -18.31 7.73 -16.11
CA ILE A 431 -18.35 6.96 -14.84
C ILE A 431 -16.91 6.55 -14.39
N LEU A 432 -15.89 6.77 -15.23
CA LEU A 432 -14.52 6.22 -15.10
C LEU A 432 -13.48 7.15 -14.45
N HIS A 433 -13.90 8.14 -13.64
CA HIS A 433 -12.94 9.03 -12.94
C HIS A 433 -13.11 8.92 -11.43
N LEU A 434 -12.01 8.66 -10.72
CA LEU A 434 -11.92 8.86 -9.28
C LEU A 434 -11.64 10.35 -9.03
N ILE A 435 -12.52 11.02 -8.30
CA ILE A 435 -12.42 12.44 -7.96
C ILE A 435 -12.19 12.59 -6.46
N PHE A 436 -11.25 13.45 -6.06
CA PHE A 436 -10.95 13.74 -4.66
C PHE A 436 -10.40 15.15 -4.53
N ILE A 437 -10.49 15.73 -3.34
CA ILE A 437 -9.91 17.05 -3.02
C ILE A 437 -8.63 16.87 -2.20
N THR A 438 -8.66 15.88 -1.32
CA THR A 438 -7.66 15.54 -0.31
C THR A 438 -7.46 14.03 -0.32
N ALA A 439 -6.28 13.60 0.11
CA ALA A 439 -5.87 12.21 0.27
C ALA A 439 -4.83 12.16 1.40
N HIS A 440 -4.27 10.99 1.68
CA HIS A 440 -3.20 10.86 2.67
C HIS A 440 -1.96 11.72 2.34
N ASP A 441 -1.61 11.88 1.05
CA ASP A 441 -0.58 12.83 0.58
C ASP A 441 -1.15 14.25 0.52
N GLY A 442 -0.50 15.18 1.21
CA GLY A 442 -0.90 16.58 1.28
C GLY A 442 -1.66 16.93 2.56
N PHE A 443 -2.43 18.01 2.48
CA PHE A 443 -3.23 18.47 3.61
C PHE A 443 -4.54 17.69 3.74
N THR A 444 -4.99 17.52 4.98
CA THR A 444 -6.40 17.27 5.29
C THR A 444 -7.27 18.43 4.82
N LEU A 445 -8.59 18.24 4.70
CA LEU A 445 -9.50 19.29 4.24
C LEU A 445 -9.50 20.50 5.18
N LYS A 446 -9.39 20.26 6.49
CA LYS A 446 -9.28 21.33 7.48
C LYS A 446 -7.97 22.09 7.32
N ASP A 447 -6.86 21.39 7.10
CA ASP A 447 -5.55 22.03 6.96
C ASP A 447 -5.44 22.81 5.65
N LEU A 448 -6.10 22.33 4.58
CA LEU A 448 -6.20 23.01 3.29
C LEU A 448 -6.82 24.42 3.40
N VAL A 449 -7.71 24.62 4.39
CA VAL A 449 -8.31 25.93 4.69
C VAL A 449 -7.69 26.63 5.92
N SER A 450 -6.64 26.05 6.52
CA SER A 450 -6.05 26.57 7.76
C SER A 450 -4.59 26.95 7.64
N TYR A 451 -3.87 26.47 6.62
CA TYR A 451 -2.43 26.68 6.46
C TYR A 451 -2.08 27.11 5.04
N ASN A 452 -1.16 28.05 4.88
CA ASN A 452 -0.59 28.40 3.57
C ASN A 452 0.76 27.72 3.33
N GLN A 453 1.44 27.34 4.40
CA GLN A 453 2.73 26.65 4.38
C GLN A 453 2.61 25.31 5.07
N LYS A 454 3.44 24.35 4.66
CA LYS A 454 3.61 23.08 5.37
C LYS A 454 4.43 23.29 6.65
N HIS A 455 4.11 22.49 7.66
CA HIS A 455 4.74 22.45 8.99
C HIS A 455 5.10 20.99 9.29
N ASN A 456 6.09 20.48 8.54
CA ASN A 456 6.55 19.09 8.60
C ASN A 456 7.76 18.92 9.54
N GLU A 457 8.04 19.88 10.42
CA GLU A 457 9.22 19.86 11.30
C GLU A 457 9.30 18.59 12.15
N THR A 458 8.15 18.04 12.53
CA THR A 458 8.03 16.79 13.31
C THR A 458 8.56 15.57 12.57
N ASN A 459 8.72 15.63 11.24
CA ASN A 459 9.28 14.54 10.43
C ASN A 459 10.82 14.47 10.54
N GLY A 460 11.45 15.50 11.11
CA GLY A 460 12.90 15.53 11.34
C GLY A 460 13.72 15.82 10.07
N GLU A 461 13.10 16.38 9.05
CA GLU A 461 13.75 16.71 7.75
C GLU A 461 13.86 18.22 7.52
N GLU A 462 13.78 19.03 8.59
CA GLU A 462 13.82 20.50 8.54
C GLU A 462 12.79 21.09 7.55
N ASN A 463 11.59 20.50 7.53
CA ASN A 463 10.47 20.90 6.68
C ASN A 463 10.77 20.81 5.16
N ARG A 464 11.81 20.08 4.74
CA ARG A 464 12.17 19.91 3.32
C ARG A 464 11.26 18.92 2.59
N ASP A 465 10.74 17.94 3.31
CA ASP A 465 9.87 16.89 2.80
C ASP A 465 8.43 17.38 2.54
N GLY A 466 7.67 16.69 1.71
CA GLY A 466 6.31 17.08 1.30
C GLY A 466 6.28 18.17 0.21
N ARG A 467 5.13 18.30 -0.47
CA ARG A 467 4.96 19.29 -1.57
C ARG A 467 5.00 20.72 -1.04
N ASN A 468 5.54 21.65 -1.83
CA ASN A 468 5.51 23.09 -1.49
C ASN A 468 4.24 23.77 -2.01
N GLU A 469 3.72 23.32 -3.16
CA GLU A 469 2.49 23.84 -3.76
C GLU A 469 1.27 23.05 -3.28
N ASN A 470 0.75 23.40 -2.10
CA ASN A 470 -0.50 22.82 -1.58
C ASN A 470 -1.76 23.49 -2.13
N TYR A 471 -1.58 24.71 -2.66
CA TYR A 471 -2.66 25.56 -3.12
C TYR A 471 -3.80 25.71 -2.08
N SER A 472 -3.40 25.89 -0.84
CA SER A 472 -4.28 26.10 0.31
C SER A 472 -4.57 27.59 0.52
N TYR A 473 -5.50 27.89 1.42
CA TYR A 473 -5.75 29.26 1.87
C TYR A 473 -6.11 29.27 3.36
N ASN A 474 -5.29 29.92 4.19
CA ASN A 474 -5.45 29.91 5.65
C ASN A 474 -6.55 30.83 6.21
N HIS A 475 -7.29 31.54 5.35
CA HIS A 475 -8.31 32.54 5.74
C HIS A 475 -7.79 33.68 6.62
N GLY A 476 -6.52 34.06 6.43
CA GLY A 476 -5.87 35.22 7.05
C GLY A 476 -5.08 34.89 8.32
N VAL A 477 -5.19 33.67 8.85
CA VAL A 477 -4.49 33.24 10.07
C VAL A 477 -3.90 31.85 9.85
N GLU A 478 -2.60 31.68 10.08
CA GLU A 478 -1.92 30.39 9.92
C GLU A 478 -2.22 29.47 11.11
N GLY A 479 -2.86 28.34 10.85
CA GLY A 479 -3.16 27.31 11.83
C GLY A 479 -4.16 27.74 12.90
N SER A 480 -3.75 27.64 14.17
CA SER A 480 -4.60 27.83 15.34
C SER A 480 -5.13 29.27 15.47
N THR A 481 -6.42 29.39 15.84
CA THR A 481 -7.11 30.66 16.08
C THR A 481 -7.26 30.99 17.57
N GLU A 482 -6.63 30.23 18.46
CA GLU A 482 -6.76 30.39 19.92
C GLU A 482 -6.25 31.73 20.46
N SER A 483 -5.30 32.36 19.76
CA SER A 483 -4.74 33.66 20.15
C SER A 483 -5.58 34.86 19.71
N LEU A 484 -6.64 34.65 18.93
CA LEU A 484 -7.50 35.72 18.40
C LEU A 484 -8.60 36.11 19.40
N SER A 485 -9.10 37.35 19.28
CA SER A 485 -10.32 37.75 19.99
C SER A 485 -11.54 36.95 19.47
N GLU A 486 -12.55 36.72 20.32
CA GLU A 486 -13.74 35.93 19.94
C GLU A 486 -14.42 36.39 18.64
N PRO A 487 -14.59 37.70 18.35
CA PRO A 487 -15.15 38.14 17.06
C PRO A 487 -14.28 37.75 15.86
N GLN A 488 -12.96 37.86 15.97
CA GLN A 488 -12.02 37.51 14.91
C GLN A 488 -11.94 36.00 14.71
N LYS A 489 -11.84 35.24 15.81
CA LYS A 489 -11.87 33.78 15.82
C LYS A 489 -13.12 33.26 15.13
N SER A 490 -14.30 33.74 15.54
CA SER A 490 -15.56 33.32 14.92
C SER A 490 -15.61 33.66 13.43
N ALA A 491 -15.13 34.83 13.01
CA ALA A 491 -15.11 35.21 11.60
C ALA A 491 -14.23 34.26 10.75
N VAL A 492 -13.02 33.94 11.22
CA VAL A 492 -12.10 33.03 10.52
C VAL A 492 -12.67 31.61 10.47
N GLU A 493 -13.12 31.06 11.60
CA GLU A 493 -13.64 29.69 11.68
C GLU A 493 -14.94 29.51 10.86
N ASN A 494 -15.80 30.53 10.79
CA ASN A 494 -16.98 30.50 9.93
C ASN A 494 -16.59 30.45 8.44
N ASN A 495 -15.59 31.24 8.03
CA ASN A 495 -15.11 31.21 6.65
C ASN A 495 -14.45 29.87 6.29
N ARG A 496 -13.66 29.30 7.20
CA ARG A 496 -13.06 27.96 7.05
C ARG A 496 -14.12 26.90 6.94
N THR A 497 -15.15 26.92 7.79
CA THR A 497 -16.26 25.96 7.75
C THR A 497 -17.01 26.07 6.42
N PHE A 498 -17.32 27.30 5.99
CA PHE A 498 -17.98 27.55 4.71
C PHE A 498 -17.17 27.01 3.51
N ALA A 499 -15.85 27.22 3.52
CA ALA A 499 -14.96 26.69 2.49
C ALA A 499 -14.91 25.15 2.50
N GLN A 500 -14.80 24.51 3.66
CA GLN A 500 -14.84 23.04 3.79
C GLN A 500 -16.14 22.46 3.25
N SER A 501 -17.30 23.00 3.65
CA SER A 501 -18.60 22.55 3.15
C SER A 501 -18.74 22.77 1.64
N GLY A 502 -18.27 23.90 1.10
CA GLY A 502 -18.28 24.16 -0.34
C GLY A 502 -17.42 23.19 -1.15
N LEU A 503 -16.25 22.82 -0.61
CA LEU A 503 -15.36 21.82 -1.20
C LEU A 503 -16.00 20.43 -1.16
N LEU A 504 -16.51 19.98 -0.02
CA LEU A 504 -17.21 18.69 0.11
C LEU A 504 -18.43 18.60 -0.81
N MET A 505 -19.25 19.65 -0.86
CA MET A 505 -20.39 19.73 -1.77
C MET A 505 -19.94 19.61 -3.24
N SER A 506 -18.82 20.23 -3.60
CA SER A 506 -18.27 20.14 -4.96
C SER A 506 -17.80 18.72 -5.29
N LEU A 507 -17.17 18.03 -4.34
CA LEU A 507 -16.75 16.63 -4.48
C LEU A 507 -17.94 15.70 -4.70
N LEU A 508 -18.96 15.80 -3.83
CA LEU A 508 -20.09 14.87 -3.82
C LEU A 508 -21.11 15.10 -4.94
N LEU A 509 -21.18 16.32 -5.50
CA LEU A 509 -22.07 16.65 -6.62
C LEU A 509 -21.39 16.56 -7.99
N ALA A 510 -20.07 16.44 -8.02
CA ALA A 510 -19.32 16.27 -9.25
C ALA A 510 -19.61 14.90 -9.88
N ASN A 511 -19.65 14.85 -11.21
CA ASN A 511 -19.85 13.59 -11.92
C ASN A 511 -18.53 12.80 -11.97
N GLY A 512 -18.56 11.59 -11.41
CA GLY A 512 -17.41 10.71 -11.20
C GLY A 512 -17.65 9.82 -9.98
N THR A 513 -16.64 9.04 -9.59
CA THR A 513 -16.60 8.27 -8.34
C THR A 513 -15.89 9.11 -7.28
N PRO A 514 -16.59 9.63 -6.26
CA PRO A 514 -15.93 10.42 -5.21
C PRO A 514 -15.11 9.54 -4.27
N MET A 515 -13.92 10.04 -3.92
CA MET A 515 -13.10 9.55 -2.83
C MET A 515 -12.99 10.62 -1.75
N LEU A 516 -13.38 10.24 -0.53
CA LEU A 516 -13.31 11.06 0.68
C LEU A 516 -12.17 10.56 1.56
N LEU A 517 -11.31 11.46 2.02
CA LEU A 517 -10.28 11.15 3.01
C LEU A 517 -10.91 11.07 4.40
N ALA A 518 -10.58 10.02 5.15
CA ALA A 518 -11.18 9.79 6.44
C ALA A 518 -10.89 10.92 7.45
N GLY A 519 -11.96 11.41 8.07
CA GLY A 519 -11.94 12.48 9.06
C GLY A 519 -12.15 13.88 8.50
N ASP A 520 -12.11 14.06 7.18
CA ASP A 520 -12.42 15.37 6.57
C ASP A 520 -13.86 15.79 6.82
N GLU A 521 -14.77 14.83 6.95
CA GLU A 521 -16.18 15.07 7.23
C GLU A 521 -16.43 15.66 8.62
N PHE A 522 -15.48 15.60 9.56
CA PHE A 522 -15.61 16.22 10.88
C PHE A 522 -14.44 17.11 11.30
N GLY A 523 -13.58 17.47 10.34
CA GLY A 523 -12.49 18.44 10.54
C GLY A 523 -11.27 17.86 11.23
N ASN A 524 -10.83 16.67 10.80
CA ASN A 524 -9.52 16.13 11.14
C ASN A 524 -8.41 17.10 10.71
N THR A 525 -7.33 17.15 11.49
CA THR A 525 -6.16 18.00 11.23
C THR A 525 -4.90 17.21 11.55
N GLN A 526 -3.87 17.45 10.74
CA GLN A 526 -2.48 17.04 10.96
C GLN A 526 -1.62 18.25 11.34
N TYR A 527 -2.25 19.33 11.82
CA TYR A 527 -1.62 20.55 12.32
C TYR A 527 -0.72 21.24 11.30
N GLY A 528 -1.08 21.16 10.02
CA GLY A 528 -0.29 21.74 8.94
C GLY A 528 0.88 20.85 8.50
N ASN A 529 1.01 19.64 9.01
CA ASN A 529 1.85 18.63 8.38
C ASN A 529 1.15 18.12 7.11
N ASN A 530 1.80 18.24 5.96
CA ASN A 530 1.25 17.82 4.66
C ASN A 530 1.86 16.51 4.14
N ASN A 531 2.67 15.85 4.97
CA ASN A 531 3.40 14.64 4.63
C ASN A 531 3.61 13.80 5.89
N ALA A 532 2.53 13.48 6.60
CA ALA A 532 2.60 12.81 7.90
C ALA A 532 2.91 11.30 7.81
N TYR A 533 3.72 10.89 6.82
CA TYR A 533 4.06 9.50 6.50
C TYR A 533 4.76 8.75 7.62
N CYS A 534 5.45 9.47 8.50
CA CYS A 534 6.22 8.92 9.61
C CYS A 534 5.63 9.24 11.01
N GLN A 535 4.41 9.77 11.06
CA GLN A 535 3.77 10.23 12.30
C GLN A 535 2.71 9.24 12.79
N ASP A 536 3.13 8.18 13.47
CA ASP A 536 2.20 7.27 14.15
C ASP A 536 1.89 7.76 15.57
N ASN A 537 1.13 8.85 15.67
CA ASN A 537 0.76 9.54 16.90
C ASN A 537 -0.49 10.41 16.70
N GLU A 538 -0.82 11.26 17.69
CA GLU A 538 -1.99 12.14 17.65
C GLU A 538 -2.02 13.12 16.46
N ILE A 539 -0.91 13.36 15.75
CA ILE A 539 -0.94 14.14 14.51
C ILE A 539 -1.85 13.46 13.48
N THR A 540 -1.76 12.13 13.32
CA THR A 540 -2.49 11.40 12.26
C THR A 540 -3.73 10.67 12.74
N TRP A 541 -3.81 10.30 14.02
CA TRP A 541 -4.97 9.57 14.54
C TRP A 541 -6.24 10.42 14.53
N LEU A 542 -7.38 9.81 14.18
CA LEU A 542 -8.65 10.51 14.06
C LEU A 542 -9.22 10.91 15.43
N LYS A 543 -9.47 12.21 15.62
CA LYS A 543 -9.88 12.80 16.90
C LYS A 543 -11.40 12.70 17.10
N TRP A 544 -11.93 11.50 17.32
CA TRP A 544 -13.37 11.23 17.47
C TRP A 544 -14.06 12.05 18.57
N ALA A 545 -13.35 12.38 19.66
CA ALA A 545 -13.89 13.24 20.72
C ALA A 545 -14.20 14.67 20.24
N ASN A 546 -13.52 15.12 19.18
CA ASN A 546 -13.65 16.46 18.60
C ASN A 546 -14.54 16.49 17.36
N PHE A 547 -15.38 15.46 17.15
CA PHE A 547 -16.21 15.33 15.96
C PHE A 547 -17.13 16.55 15.77
N ASN A 548 -16.86 17.34 14.72
CA ASN A 548 -17.63 18.53 14.39
C ASN A 548 -18.80 18.20 13.46
N ARG A 549 -20.00 18.04 14.03
CA ARG A 549 -21.25 17.80 13.28
C ARG A 549 -21.72 18.96 12.39
N ARG A 550 -21.05 20.11 12.37
CA ARG A 550 -21.47 21.27 11.56
C ARG A 550 -20.99 21.22 10.10
N ILE A 551 -20.04 20.33 9.78
CA ILE A 551 -19.45 20.25 8.43
C ILE A 551 -20.32 19.40 7.50
N ILE A 552 -20.96 18.35 8.02
CA ILE A 552 -21.86 17.41 7.31
C ILE A 552 -23.31 17.89 7.36
#